data_AF-H1D0B3-F1
#
_entry.id   AF-H1D0B3-F1
#
_cell.length_a   1.000
_cell.length_b   1.000
_cell.length_c   1.000
_cell.angle_alpha   90.00
_cell.angle_beta   90.00
_cell.angle_gamma   90.00
#
_symmetry.space_group_name_H-M   'P 1'
#
loop_
_entity.id
_entity.type
_entity.pdbx_description
1 polymer ?
#
loop_
_entity_poly.entity_id
_entity_poly.type
_entity_poly.pdbx_seq_one_letter_code
_entity_poly.pdbx_strand_id
1 'polypeptide(L)'
;MLFLEQEKEKFMAWCHDISMKELALYFVSALGLLLIIFLYYDALGITGLFQWYRFGRNMGECFLLIFLTELMTGKNLLHPFWRIGYIPFFSWVLVFPYVLIHAVNGMKDPTFNHLSPYFLTAIGTLLLIFFMMNVICRVYVGRKLAASICLLAVCFFTFSAFIFLMHYAFMHIMMSPREMFFALYQPVRWFHRIVLPHVGLWNLLLMGAGLVAFVVLYWQWIYNSAYNLSPRWKKQGRKSYSCIHRILQFLVFFGCLWLLIRWLSECFPLHDYELAKQYKEYIDFIQNTRL
;
A
#
# COMPACT_ATOMS: atom_id res chain seq x y z
N MET A 1 -5.68 -15.44 -40.57
CA MET A 1 -5.19 -16.74 -40.04
C MET A 1 -3.80 -16.61 -39.42
N LEU A 2 -2.82 -15.96 -40.08
CA LEU A 2 -1.45 -15.78 -39.53
C LEU A 2 -1.33 -15.16 -38.12
N PHE A 3 -2.19 -14.19 -37.76
CA PHE A 3 -2.08 -13.51 -36.46
C PHE A 3 -2.43 -14.43 -35.27
N LEU A 4 -3.48 -15.25 -35.41
CA LEU A 4 -3.92 -16.17 -34.34
C LEU A 4 -2.90 -17.29 -34.10
N GLU A 5 -2.26 -17.79 -35.16
CA GLU A 5 -1.20 -18.80 -35.06
C GLU A 5 0.05 -18.22 -34.38
N GLN A 6 0.49 -17.02 -34.79
CA GLN A 6 1.60 -16.32 -34.13
C GLN A 6 1.31 -16.00 -32.65
N GLU A 7 0.07 -15.65 -32.31
CA GLU A 7 -0.32 -15.42 -30.92
C GLU A 7 -0.36 -16.72 -30.10
N LYS A 8 -0.85 -17.81 -30.69
CA LYS A 8 -0.82 -19.14 -30.08
C LYS A 8 0.61 -19.60 -29.81
N GLU A 9 1.52 -19.40 -30.76
CA GLU A 9 2.95 -19.73 -30.58
C GLU A 9 3.59 -18.91 -29.46
N LYS A 10 3.36 -17.59 -29.41
CA LYS A 10 3.87 -16.74 -28.33
C LYS A 10 3.29 -17.12 -26.97
N PHE A 11 2.01 -17.50 -26.91
CA PHE A 11 1.37 -17.95 -25.68
C PHE A 11 1.93 -19.30 -25.21
N MET A 12 2.05 -20.28 -26.11
CA MET A 12 2.66 -21.58 -25.79
C MET A 12 4.11 -21.43 -25.35
N ALA A 13 4.89 -20.56 -26.00
CA ALA A 13 6.25 -20.25 -25.58
C ALA A 13 6.29 -19.65 -24.17
N TRP A 14 5.38 -18.72 -23.85
CA TRP A 14 5.29 -18.15 -22.50
C TRP A 14 4.92 -19.20 -21.45
N CYS A 15 3.98 -20.11 -21.75
CA CYS A 15 3.62 -21.20 -20.85
C CYS A 15 4.78 -22.19 -20.64
N HIS A 16 5.54 -22.49 -21.69
CA HIS A 16 6.70 -23.39 -21.60
C HIS A 16 7.90 -22.76 -20.88
N ASP A 17 8.04 -21.43 -20.91
CA ASP A 17 9.07 -20.71 -20.17
C ASP A 17 8.86 -20.75 -18.64
N ILE A 18 7.64 -21.06 -18.17
CA ILE A 18 7.32 -21.11 -16.74
C ILE A 18 7.53 -22.53 -16.23
N SER A 19 8.57 -22.72 -15.41
CA SER A 19 8.79 -24.02 -14.76
C SER A 19 7.77 -24.29 -13.66
N MET A 20 7.44 -25.57 -13.44
CA MET A 20 6.57 -25.99 -12.32
C MET A 20 7.10 -25.53 -10.96
N LYS A 21 8.43 -25.46 -10.81
CA LYS A 21 9.07 -24.96 -9.58
C LYS A 21 8.81 -23.47 -9.37
N GLU A 22 8.83 -22.67 -10.43
CA GLU A 22 8.49 -21.24 -10.35
C GLU A 22 7.02 -21.02 -10.01
N LEU A 23 6.12 -21.78 -10.64
CA LEU A 23 4.69 -21.68 -10.36
C LEU A 23 4.36 -22.06 -8.91
N ALA A 24 4.97 -23.14 -8.40
CA ALA A 24 4.86 -23.52 -7.00
C ALA A 24 5.42 -22.44 -6.07
N LEU A 25 6.54 -21.81 -6.44
CA LEU A 25 7.11 -20.72 -5.66
C LEU A 25 6.17 -19.51 -5.59
N TYR A 26 5.59 -19.07 -6.71
CA TYR A 26 4.61 -17.97 -6.75
C TYR A 26 3.37 -18.29 -5.90
N PHE A 27 2.88 -19.53 -5.99
CA PHE A 27 1.74 -19.97 -5.20
C PHE A 27 2.05 -19.91 -3.69
N VAL A 28 3.17 -20.50 -3.27
CA VAL A 28 3.57 -20.56 -1.86
C VAL A 28 3.93 -19.19 -1.31
N SER A 29 4.56 -18.31 -2.11
CA SER A 29 4.90 -16.96 -1.65
C SER A 29 3.65 -16.11 -1.43
N ALA A 30 2.70 -16.13 -2.37
CA ALA A 30 1.44 -15.40 -2.23
C ALA A 30 0.64 -15.92 -1.02
N LEU A 31 0.51 -17.24 -0.88
CA LEU A 31 -0.20 -17.86 0.24
C LEU A 31 0.50 -17.58 1.57
N GLY A 32 1.83 -17.69 1.61
CA GLY A 32 2.63 -17.42 2.81
C GLY A 32 2.50 -15.97 3.28
N LEU A 33 2.50 -15.00 2.37
CA LEU A 33 2.28 -13.59 2.71
C LEU A 33 0.92 -13.37 3.37
N LEU A 34 -0.15 -13.90 2.78
CA LEU A 34 -1.50 -13.75 3.32
C LEU A 34 -1.71 -14.51 4.64
N LEU A 35 -1.05 -15.66 4.80
CA LEU A 35 -1.06 -16.42 6.04
C LEU A 35 -0.44 -15.63 7.19
N ILE A 36 0.69 -14.95 6.96
CA ILE A 36 1.32 -14.10 7.98
C ILE A 36 0.34 -13.01 8.45
N ILE A 37 -0.41 -12.42 7.53
CA ILE A 37 -1.39 -11.36 7.84
C ILE A 37 -2.57 -11.93 8.61
N PHE A 38 -3.08 -13.09 8.20
CA PHE A 38 -4.13 -13.80 8.92
C PHE A 38 -3.70 -14.09 10.36
N LEU A 39 -2.52 -14.68 10.56
CA LEU A 39 -1.99 -14.99 11.89
C LEU A 39 -1.80 -13.73 12.73
N TYR A 40 -1.34 -12.63 12.13
CA TYR A 40 -1.24 -11.36 12.83
C TYR A 40 -2.61 -10.82 13.26
N TYR A 41 -3.63 -10.89 12.39
CA TYR A 41 -4.96 -10.41 12.73
C TYR A 41 -5.65 -11.29 13.76
N ASP A 42 -5.43 -12.59 13.70
CA ASP A 42 -5.91 -13.55 14.69
C ASP A 42 -5.26 -13.29 16.06
N ALA A 43 -3.95 -13.04 16.09
CA ALA A 43 -3.22 -12.67 17.30
C ALA A 43 -3.68 -11.33 17.92
N LEU A 44 -4.18 -10.39 17.10
CA LEU A 44 -4.80 -9.15 17.57
C LEU A 44 -6.24 -9.33 18.07
N GLY A 45 -6.82 -10.53 17.96
CA GLY A 45 -8.20 -10.80 18.38
C GLY A 45 -9.26 -10.26 17.42
N ILE A 46 -8.94 -10.03 16.15
CA ILE A 46 -9.89 -9.55 15.15
C ILE A 46 -10.90 -10.65 14.84
N THR A 47 -12.18 -10.31 14.92
CA THR A 47 -13.28 -11.26 14.67
C THR A 47 -13.68 -11.31 13.18
N GLY A 48 -14.29 -12.41 12.76
CA GLY A 48 -14.80 -12.59 11.40
C GLY A 48 -13.76 -13.06 10.37
N LEU A 49 -12.56 -13.48 10.79
CA LEU A 49 -11.51 -13.97 9.90
C LEU A 49 -11.86 -15.30 9.21
N PHE A 50 -12.68 -16.15 9.82
CA PHE A 50 -13.11 -17.42 9.22
C PHE A 50 -14.35 -17.29 8.32
N GLN A 51 -14.92 -16.09 8.17
CA GLN A 51 -16.13 -15.88 7.37
C GLN A 51 -15.77 -15.75 5.88
N TRP A 52 -16.27 -16.70 5.06
CA TRP A 52 -16.00 -16.74 3.62
C TRP A 52 -16.39 -15.44 2.90
N TYR A 53 -17.63 -14.96 3.08
CA TYR A 53 -18.15 -13.80 2.35
C TYR A 53 -17.38 -12.49 2.59
N ARG A 54 -16.61 -12.41 3.68
CA ARG A 54 -15.88 -11.21 4.09
C ARG A 54 -14.38 -11.43 3.93
N PHE A 55 -13.79 -12.12 4.89
CA PHE A 55 -12.34 -12.31 4.93
C PHE A 55 -11.86 -13.29 3.86
N GLY A 56 -12.50 -14.45 3.74
CA GLY A 56 -12.10 -15.49 2.79
C GLY A 56 -12.10 -14.99 1.34
N ARG A 57 -13.16 -14.27 0.94
CA ARG A 57 -13.28 -13.66 -0.38
C ARG A 57 -12.19 -12.62 -0.63
N ASN A 58 -11.99 -11.69 0.29
CA ASN A 58 -10.97 -10.64 0.13
C ASN A 58 -9.56 -11.24 0.08
N MET A 59 -9.28 -12.26 0.89
CA MET A 59 -8.02 -13.00 0.84
C MET A 59 -7.84 -13.75 -0.48
N GLY A 60 -8.90 -14.40 -0.99
CA GLY A 60 -8.89 -15.07 -2.29
C GLY A 60 -8.65 -14.12 -3.46
N GLU A 61 -9.31 -12.95 -3.45
CA GLU A 61 -9.10 -11.90 -4.45
C GLU A 61 -7.66 -11.37 -4.41
N CYS A 62 -7.12 -11.09 -3.21
CA CYS A 62 -5.75 -10.62 -3.04
C CYS A 62 -4.73 -11.70 -3.44
N PHE A 63 -4.99 -12.95 -3.11
CA PHE A 63 -4.18 -14.09 -3.53
C PHE A 63 -4.09 -14.15 -5.06
N LEU A 64 -5.24 -14.09 -5.74
CA LEU A 64 -5.27 -14.10 -7.21
C LEU A 64 -4.52 -12.92 -7.80
N LEU A 65 -4.68 -11.70 -7.27
CA LEU A 65 -3.97 -10.53 -7.76
C LEU A 65 -2.45 -10.64 -7.59
N ILE A 66 -1.97 -11.09 -6.44
CA ILE A 66 -0.53 -11.28 -6.19
C ILE A 66 0.01 -12.38 -7.09
N PHE A 67 -0.63 -13.56 -7.08
CA PHE A 67 -0.19 -14.72 -7.86
C PHE A 67 -0.16 -14.41 -9.35
N LEU A 68 -1.22 -13.78 -9.88
CA LEU A 68 -1.25 -13.35 -11.27
C LEU A 68 -0.11 -12.36 -11.53
N THR A 69 0.11 -11.36 -10.68
CA THR A 69 1.20 -10.39 -10.85
C THR A 69 2.58 -11.06 -10.91
N GLU A 70 2.83 -12.05 -10.05
CA GLU A 70 4.07 -12.84 -10.08
C GLU A 70 4.21 -13.64 -11.39
N LEU A 71 3.13 -14.31 -11.81
CA LEU A 71 3.06 -15.07 -13.06
C LEU A 71 3.29 -14.18 -14.30
N MET A 72 2.65 -13.01 -14.32
CA MET A 72 2.72 -12.00 -15.37
C MET A 72 4.13 -11.45 -15.53
N THR A 73 4.80 -11.17 -14.43
CA THR A 73 6.10 -10.50 -14.47
C THR A 73 7.26 -11.49 -14.41
N GLY A 74 6.98 -12.75 -14.07
CA GLY A 74 7.97 -13.79 -13.80
C GLY A 74 8.91 -13.40 -12.67
N LYS A 75 8.40 -12.67 -11.67
CA LYS A 75 9.15 -12.14 -10.53
C LYS A 75 8.42 -12.51 -9.26
N ASN A 76 8.97 -13.48 -8.53
CA ASN A 76 8.47 -13.83 -7.21
C ASN A 76 8.55 -12.65 -6.25
N LEU A 77 7.80 -12.72 -5.16
CA LEU A 77 7.79 -11.74 -4.07
C LEU A 77 9.20 -11.44 -3.52
N LEU A 78 10.15 -12.37 -3.57
CA LEU A 78 11.52 -12.13 -3.09
C LEU A 78 12.34 -11.18 -3.98
N HIS A 79 11.88 -10.91 -5.21
CA HIS A 79 12.56 -10.02 -6.16
C HIS A 79 12.69 -8.60 -5.60
N PRO A 80 13.82 -7.89 -5.81
CA PRO A 80 14.06 -6.55 -5.26
C PRO A 80 12.97 -5.50 -5.52
N PHE A 81 12.19 -5.68 -6.58
CA PHE A 81 11.09 -4.76 -6.93
C PHE A 81 9.94 -4.80 -5.94
N TRP A 82 9.60 -5.98 -5.43
CA TRP A 82 8.55 -6.12 -4.42
C TRP A 82 9.00 -5.53 -3.08
N ARG A 83 10.30 -5.62 -2.77
CA ARG A 83 10.86 -5.11 -1.51
C ARG A 83 10.64 -3.61 -1.31
N ILE A 84 10.65 -2.85 -2.40
CA ILE A 84 10.34 -1.41 -2.38
C ILE A 84 8.92 -1.15 -1.88
N GLY A 85 7.97 -2.03 -2.17
CA GLY A 85 6.59 -1.92 -1.71
C GLY A 85 6.35 -2.48 -0.31
N TYR A 86 7.28 -3.23 0.29
CA TYR A 86 7.06 -3.90 1.57
C TYR A 86 6.93 -2.96 2.76
N ILE A 87 7.72 -1.88 2.83
CA ILE A 87 7.61 -0.94 3.94
C ILE A 87 6.22 -0.27 3.96
N PRO A 88 5.74 0.36 2.87
CA PRO A 88 4.39 0.95 2.87
C PRO A 88 3.29 -0.11 3.04
N PHE A 89 3.49 -1.32 2.52
CA PHE A 89 2.54 -2.42 2.70
C PHE A 89 2.39 -2.85 4.17
N PHE A 90 3.50 -3.25 4.80
CA PHE A 90 3.49 -3.72 6.19
C PHE A 90 3.19 -2.60 7.16
N SER A 91 3.59 -1.35 6.88
CA SER A 91 3.19 -0.23 7.73
C SER A 91 1.68 -0.12 7.79
N TRP A 92 0.96 -0.30 6.67
CA TRP A 92 -0.51 -0.26 6.68
C TRP A 92 -1.14 -1.48 7.36
N VAL A 93 -0.71 -2.67 6.98
CA VAL A 93 -1.26 -3.93 7.51
C VAL A 93 -0.99 -4.10 9.01
N LEU A 94 0.13 -3.58 9.51
CA LEU A 94 0.47 -3.72 10.93
C LEU A 94 -0.08 -2.56 11.76
N VAL A 95 0.17 -1.31 11.35
CA VAL A 95 -0.13 -0.13 12.19
C VAL A 95 -1.62 0.11 12.34
N PHE A 96 -2.39 0.15 11.24
CA PHE A 96 -3.80 0.54 11.34
C PHE A 96 -4.60 -0.44 12.20
N PRO A 97 -4.53 -1.76 12.00
CA PRO A 97 -5.22 -2.71 12.87
C PRO A 97 -4.78 -2.59 14.33
N TYR A 98 -3.48 -2.42 14.58
CA TYR A 98 -2.96 -2.29 15.94
C TYR A 98 -3.52 -1.07 16.66
N VAL A 99 -3.41 0.11 16.04
CA VAL A 99 -3.86 1.38 16.61
C VAL A 99 -5.38 1.41 16.76
N LEU A 100 -6.13 0.92 15.78
CA LEU A 100 -7.59 0.88 15.85
C LEU A 100 -8.11 0.01 17.00
N ILE A 101 -7.35 -1.00 17.44
CA ILE A 101 -7.74 -1.91 18.54
C ILE A 101 -7.29 -1.36 19.89
N HIS A 102 -6.08 -0.81 19.98
CA HIS A 102 -5.46 -0.46 21.26
C HIS A 102 -5.64 1.01 21.68
N ALA A 103 -6.04 1.90 20.77
CA ALA A 103 -6.35 3.27 21.12
C ALA A 103 -7.51 3.37 22.11
N VAL A 104 -7.44 4.35 23.04
CA VAL A 104 -8.48 4.57 24.05
C VAL A 104 -9.84 4.88 23.40
N ASN A 105 -9.84 5.58 22.27
CA ASN A 105 -11.01 5.86 21.43
C ASN A 105 -11.17 4.87 20.27
N GLY A 106 -10.49 3.72 20.32
CA GLY A 106 -10.50 2.68 19.30
C GLY A 106 -11.79 1.87 19.23
N MET A 107 -11.76 0.82 18.40
CA MET A 107 -12.87 -0.10 18.18
C MET A 107 -13.06 -1.02 19.39
N LYS A 108 -14.29 -1.09 19.91
CA LYS A 108 -14.65 -2.01 21.00
C LYS A 108 -14.80 -3.46 20.52
N ASP A 109 -15.38 -3.64 19.34
CA ASP A 109 -15.60 -4.95 18.70
C ASP A 109 -14.88 -4.97 17.35
N PRO A 110 -13.57 -5.28 17.31
CA PRO A 110 -12.81 -5.27 16.07
C PRO A 110 -13.26 -6.42 15.16
N THR A 111 -13.95 -6.06 14.08
CA THR A 111 -14.31 -6.98 13.00
C THR A 111 -13.46 -6.67 11.76
N PHE A 112 -13.16 -7.69 10.96
CA PHE A 112 -12.41 -7.48 9.71
C PHE A 112 -13.08 -6.48 8.75
N ASN A 113 -14.39 -6.25 8.84
CA ASN A 113 -15.07 -5.28 7.97
C ASN A 113 -14.55 -3.85 8.15
N HIS A 114 -14.15 -3.48 9.36
CA HIS A 114 -13.57 -2.17 9.62
C HIS A 114 -12.12 -2.08 9.13
N LEU A 115 -11.46 -3.22 8.94
CA LEU A 115 -10.06 -3.32 8.54
C LEU A 115 -9.89 -3.65 7.06
N SER A 116 -10.94 -4.12 6.38
CA SER A 116 -10.89 -4.48 4.97
C SER A 116 -10.45 -3.33 4.08
N PRO A 117 -10.87 -2.06 4.30
CA PRO A 117 -10.35 -0.95 3.50
C PRO A 117 -8.84 -0.82 3.62
N TYR A 118 -8.30 -0.81 4.85
CA TYR A 118 -6.86 -0.70 5.10
C TYR A 118 -6.06 -1.86 4.50
N PHE A 119 -6.57 -3.09 4.63
CA PHE A 119 -5.95 -4.28 4.05
C PHE A 119 -5.93 -4.22 2.51
N LEU A 120 -7.07 -3.90 1.88
CA LEU A 120 -7.20 -3.86 0.42
C LEU A 120 -6.40 -2.70 -0.18
N THR A 121 -6.37 -1.54 0.48
CA THR A 121 -5.49 -0.43 0.11
C THR A 121 -4.02 -0.81 0.23
N ALA A 122 -3.62 -1.52 1.28
CA ALA A 122 -2.23 -1.98 1.41
C ALA A 122 -1.83 -2.91 0.25
N ILE A 123 -2.68 -3.89 -0.12
CA ILE A 123 -2.45 -4.77 -1.26
C ILE A 123 -2.36 -3.97 -2.56
N GLY A 124 -3.28 -3.03 -2.78
CA GLY A 124 -3.24 -2.11 -3.92
C GLY A 124 -1.93 -1.31 -3.97
N THR A 125 -1.45 -0.82 -2.84
CA THR A 125 -0.19 -0.07 -2.73
C THR A 125 1.02 -0.94 -3.07
N LEU A 126 1.08 -2.17 -2.55
CA LEU A 126 2.15 -3.12 -2.84
C LEU A 126 2.25 -3.39 -4.36
N LEU A 127 1.11 -3.67 -4.99
CA LEU A 127 1.01 -3.93 -6.42
C LEU A 127 1.36 -2.69 -7.25
N LEU A 128 0.84 -1.52 -6.87
CA LEU A 128 1.12 -0.26 -7.57
C LEU A 128 2.62 0.04 -7.58
N ILE A 129 3.27 -0.01 -6.41
CA ILE A 129 4.71 0.26 -6.29
C ILE A 129 5.51 -0.76 -7.10
N PHE A 130 5.10 -2.03 -7.08
CA PHE A 130 5.72 -3.06 -7.92
C PHE A 130 5.59 -2.75 -9.42
N PHE A 131 4.41 -2.32 -9.89
CA PHE A 131 4.23 -1.91 -11.28
C PHE A 131 5.05 -0.67 -11.63
N MET A 132 5.10 0.33 -10.76
CA MET A 132 5.96 1.51 -10.94
C MET A 132 7.43 1.11 -11.08
N MET A 133 7.92 0.20 -10.23
CA MET A 133 9.29 -0.32 -10.35
C MET A 133 9.55 -1.06 -11.67
N ASN A 134 8.55 -1.80 -12.19
CA ASN A 134 8.64 -2.44 -13.50
C ASN A 134 8.68 -1.45 -14.67
N VAL A 135 8.06 -0.28 -14.52
CA VAL A 135 8.13 0.81 -15.51
C VAL A 135 9.48 1.53 -15.39
N ILE A 136 9.87 1.95 -14.17
CA ILE A 136 11.08 2.75 -13.90
C ILE A 136 12.35 2.07 -14.42
N CYS A 137 12.48 0.75 -14.26
CA CYS A 137 13.67 0.02 -14.73
C CYS A 137 13.82 0.00 -16.26
N ARG A 138 12.75 0.29 -17.01
CA ARG A 138 12.76 0.37 -18.48
C ARG A 138 12.93 1.81 -19.00
N VAL A 139 12.78 2.80 -18.13
CA VAL A 139 12.92 4.22 -18.49
C VAL A 139 14.41 4.58 -18.59
N TYR A 140 14.83 5.03 -19.77
CA TYR A 140 16.21 5.47 -20.02
C TYR A 140 16.37 6.98 -19.84
N VAL A 141 15.40 7.77 -20.30
CA VAL A 141 15.36 9.24 -20.18
C VAL A 141 14.47 9.62 -19.00
N GLY A 142 14.93 10.50 -18.12
CA GLY A 142 14.13 10.92 -16.95
C GLY A 142 14.13 9.94 -15.78
N ARG A 143 15.17 9.12 -15.63
CA ARG A 143 15.33 8.14 -14.52
C ARG A 143 15.09 8.74 -13.14
N LYS A 144 15.65 9.93 -12.91
CA LYS A 144 15.47 10.67 -11.65
C LYS A 144 14.00 11.00 -11.42
N LEU A 145 13.29 11.54 -12.42
CA LEU A 145 11.87 11.86 -12.30
C LEU A 145 11.04 10.60 -12.00
N ALA A 146 11.30 9.50 -12.71
CA ALA A 146 10.57 8.25 -12.49
C ALA A 146 10.80 7.68 -11.08
N ALA A 147 12.04 7.77 -10.56
CA ALA A 147 12.34 7.44 -9.17
C ALA A 147 11.64 8.38 -8.18
N SER A 148 11.54 9.68 -8.47
CA SER A 148 10.78 10.64 -7.64
C SER A 148 9.32 10.31 -7.53
N ILE A 149 8.66 9.92 -8.62
CA ILE A 149 7.24 9.59 -8.59
C ILE A 149 7.01 8.36 -7.71
N CYS A 150 7.87 7.34 -7.80
CA CYS A 150 7.79 6.18 -6.91
C CYS A 150 8.11 6.53 -5.45
N LEU A 151 9.11 7.38 -5.21
CA LEU A 151 9.41 7.87 -3.87
C LEU A 151 8.20 8.61 -3.28
N LEU A 152 7.54 9.48 -4.04
CA LEU A 152 6.34 10.20 -3.58
C LEU A 152 5.23 9.23 -3.18
N ALA A 153 4.98 8.18 -3.97
CA ALA A 153 4.00 7.15 -3.62
C ALA A 153 4.39 6.41 -2.33
N VAL A 154 5.65 5.97 -2.21
CA VAL A 154 6.16 5.32 -0.98
C VAL A 154 6.01 6.23 0.23
N CYS A 155 6.41 7.49 0.12
CA CYS A 155 6.34 8.47 1.20
C CYS A 155 4.90 8.73 1.61
N PHE A 156 3.97 8.91 0.66
CA PHE A 156 2.56 9.12 0.96
C PHE A 156 2.01 7.98 1.84
N PHE A 157 2.13 6.73 1.38
CA PHE A 157 1.60 5.60 2.13
C PHE A 157 2.35 5.35 3.45
N THR A 158 3.68 5.41 3.45
CA THR A 158 4.45 5.14 4.68
C THR A 158 4.23 6.22 5.73
N PHE A 159 4.22 7.50 5.33
CA PHE A 159 4.03 8.61 6.28
C PHE A 159 2.61 8.67 6.81
N SER A 160 1.59 8.30 6.04
CA SER A 160 0.23 8.17 6.57
C SER A 160 0.18 7.18 7.74
N ALA A 161 0.74 5.99 7.58
CA ALA A 161 0.79 5.00 8.67
C ALA A 161 1.67 5.48 9.83
N PHE A 162 2.83 6.08 9.55
CA PHE A 162 3.73 6.59 10.59
C PHE A 162 3.09 7.72 11.42
N ILE A 163 2.45 8.69 10.78
CA ILE A 163 1.73 9.78 11.47
C ILE A 163 0.66 9.18 12.38
N PHE A 164 -0.11 8.22 11.88
CA PHE A 164 -1.15 7.54 12.66
C PHE A 164 -0.57 6.82 13.88
N LEU A 165 0.52 6.08 13.71
CA LEU A 165 1.22 5.39 14.80
C LEU A 165 1.78 6.36 15.83
N MET A 166 2.48 7.41 15.38
CA MET A 166 3.15 8.35 16.27
C MET A 166 2.14 9.18 17.05
N HIS A 167 1.03 9.56 16.42
CA HIS A 167 -0.08 10.19 17.10
C HIS A 167 -0.60 9.29 18.24
N TYR A 168 -0.85 8.02 17.97
CA TYR A 168 -1.22 7.05 19.01
C TYR A 168 -0.13 6.89 20.08
N ALA A 169 1.14 6.80 19.71
CA ALA A 169 2.23 6.58 20.66
C ALA A 169 2.39 7.72 21.66
N PHE A 170 2.12 8.97 21.25
CA PHE A 170 2.24 10.14 22.13
C PHE A 170 0.92 10.57 22.79
N MET A 171 -0.22 10.33 22.15
CA MET A 171 -1.52 10.79 22.61
C MET A 171 -2.39 9.68 23.22
N HIS A 172 -2.02 8.41 23.02
CA HIS A 172 -2.80 7.20 23.37
C HIS A 172 -4.20 7.10 22.75
N ILE A 173 -4.52 8.00 21.83
CA ILE A 173 -5.73 8.04 21.03
C ILE A 173 -5.39 7.91 19.54
N MET A 174 -6.31 7.34 18.76
CA MET A 174 -6.21 7.32 17.31
C MET A 174 -6.64 8.66 16.73
N MET A 175 -5.98 9.07 15.65
CA MET A 175 -6.26 10.35 15.00
C MET A 175 -7.65 10.31 14.37
N SER A 176 -8.60 11.01 15.02
CA SER A 176 -10.01 11.01 14.62
C SER A 176 -10.37 12.19 13.69
N PRO A 177 -11.54 12.19 13.02
CA PRO A 177 -12.00 13.33 12.23
C PRO A 177 -12.06 14.64 13.03
N ARG A 178 -12.34 14.55 14.34
CA ARG A 178 -12.37 15.71 15.25
C ARG A 178 -10.98 16.32 15.43
N GLU A 179 -9.96 15.48 15.58
CA GLU A 179 -8.58 15.95 15.70
C GLU A 179 -8.05 16.50 14.39
N MET A 180 -8.39 15.83 13.28
CA MET A 180 -8.10 16.33 11.94
C MET A 180 -8.74 17.71 11.72
N PHE A 181 -9.96 17.93 12.18
CA PHE A 181 -10.61 19.25 12.13
C PHE A 181 -9.79 20.33 12.84
N PHE A 182 -9.33 20.08 14.07
CA PHE A 182 -8.49 21.04 14.79
C PHE A 182 -7.14 21.27 14.12
N ALA A 183 -6.52 20.21 13.61
CA ALA A 183 -5.26 20.29 12.87
C ALA A 183 -5.38 21.12 11.59
N LEU A 184 -6.51 21.03 10.88
CA LEU A 184 -6.76 21.79 9.65
C LEU A 184 -7.15 23.26 9.94
N TYR A 185 -7.96 23.51 10.95
CA TYR A 185 -8.58 24.83 11.15
C TYR A 185 -7.79 25.74 12.09
N GLN A 186 -7.16 25.18 13.13
CA GLN A 186 -6.31 25.93 14.05
C GLN A 186 -4.92 25.30 14.16
N PRO A 187 -4.19 25.14 13.05
CA PRO A 187 -2.95 24.35 13.00
C PRO A 187 -1.92 24.83 14.04
N VAL A 188 -1.73 26.15 14.17
CA VAL A 188 -0.78 26.74 15.12
C VAL A 188 -1.18 26.45 16.57
N ARG A 189 -2.47 26.60 16.91
CA ARG A 189 -2.96 26.35 18.27
C ARG A 189 -2.94 24.86 18.59
N TRP A 190 -3.36 24.02 17.66
CA TRP A 190 -3.31 22.57 17.78
C TRP A 190 -1.86 22.11 17.98
N PHE A 191 -0.93 22.62 17.18
CA PHE A 191 0.48 22.31 17.33
C PHE A 191 1.03 22.74 18.70
N HIS A 192 0.85 24.00 19.10
CA HIS A 192 1.42 24.49 20.35
C HIS A 192 0.77 23.93 21.62
N ARG A 193 -0.53 23.62 21.59
CA ARG A 193 -1.27 23.15 22.77
C ARG A 193 -1.40 21.64 22.87
N ILE A 194 -1.33 20.94 21.74
CA ILE A 194 -1.54 19.49 21.69
C ILE A 194 -0.23 18.79 21.33
N VAL A 195 0.33 19.07 20.15
CA VAL A 195 1.51 18.34 19.65
C VAL A 195 2.77 18.63 20.47
N LEU A 196 3.13 19.91 20.61
CA LEU A 196 4.38 20.32 21.23
C LEU A 196 4.49 19.89 22.71
N PRO A 197 3.44 19.99 23.55
CA PRO A 197 3.52 19.57 24.94
C PRO A 197 3.59 18.04 25.13
N HIS A 198 2.90 17.26 24.27
CA HIS A 198 2.87 15.80 24.39
C HIS A 198 4.08 15.13 23.75
N VAL A 199 4.52 15.63 22.58
CA VAL A 199 5.66 15.07 21.85
C VAL A 199 6.98 15.63 22.37
N GLY A 200 7.04 16.94 22.62
CA GLY A 200 8.26 17.65 22.97
C GLY A 200 9.10 18.07 21.75
N LEU A 201 9.80 19.20 21.86
CA LEU A 201 10.58 19.79 20.76
C LEU A 201 11.67 18.85 20.25
N TRP A 202 12.41 18.19 21.14
CA TRP A 202 13.50 17.30 20.77
C TRP A 202 13.03 16.09 19.96
N ASN A 203 11.92 15.48 20.35
CA ASN A 203 11.33 14.36 19.61
C ASN A 203 10.85 14.83 18.23
N LEU A 204 10.25 16.02 18.12
CA LEU A 204 9.87 16.59 16.82
C LEU A 204 11.08 16.81 15.89
N LEU A 205 12.19 17.32 16.42
CA LEU A 205 13.43 17.47 15.65
C LEU A 205 14.01 16.11 15.21
N LEU A 206 14.02 15.12 16.11
CA LEU A 206 14.46 13.76 15.80
C LEU A 206 13.58 13.09 14.74
N MET A 207 12.26 13.25 14.84
CA MET A 207 11.31 12.76 13.83
C MET A 207 11.55 13.43 12.48
N GLY A 208 11.77 14.75 12.45
CA GLY A 208 12.12 15.49 11.24
C GLY A 208 13.42 14.98 10.60
N ALA A 209 14.47 14.81 11.39
CA ALA A 209 15.74 14.24 10.92
C ALA A 209 15.55 12.80 10.40
N GLY A 210 14.76 11.98 11.10
CA GLY A 210 14.42 10.62 10.70
C GLY A 210 13.66 10.56 9.38
N LEU A 211 12.70 11.47 9.15
CA LEU A 211 11.98 11.58 7.88
C LEU A 211 12.92 11.94 6.72
N VAL A 212 13.82 12.90 6.92
CA VAL A 212 14.82 13.26 5.90
C VAL A 212 15.74 12.08 5.58
N ALA A 213 16.26 11.41 6.62
CA ALA A 213 17.10 10.23 6.46
C ALA A 213 16.35 9.11 5.72
N PHE A 214 15.09 8.85 6.10
CA PHE A 214 14.23 7.87 5.43
C PHE A 214 14.11 8.19 3.94
N VAL A 215 13.75 9.43 3.57
CA VAL A 215 13.56 9.84 2.18
C VAL A 215 14.84 9.64 1.36
N VAL A 216 16.00 10.04 1.88
CA VAL A 216 17.28 9.94 1.19
C VAL A 216 17.69 8.47 1.00
N LEU A 217 17.58 7.65 2.04
CA LEU A 217 17.93 6.24 1.98
C LEU A 217 16.99 5.47 1.06
N TYR A 218 15.68 5.76 1.11
CA TYR A 218 14.69 5.10 0.25
C TYR A 218 14.88 5.48 -1.22
N TRP A 219 15.20 6.75 -1.50
CA TRP A 219 15.54 7.17 -2.86
C TRP A 219 16.72 6.37 -3.43
N GLN A 220 17.79 6.24 -2.66
CA GLN A 220 18.96 5.46 -3.06
C GLN A 220 18.58 3.98 -3.26
N TRP A 221 17.74 3.43 -2.39
CA TRP A 221 17.28 2.05 -2.48
C TRP A 221 16.42 1.78 -3.72
N ILE A 222 15.50 2.68 -4.07
CA ILE A 222 14.72 2.63 -5.32
C ILE A 222 15.65 2.66 -6.52
N TYR A 223 16.60 3.61 -6.55
CA TYR A 223 17.51 3.77 -7.66
C TYR A 223 18.39 2.53 -7.88
N ASN A 224 18.97 2.00 -6.80
CA ASN A 224 19.78 0.80 -6.84
C ASN A 224 18.97 -0.42 -7.25
N SER A 225 17.75 -0.55 -6.72
CA SER A 225 16.86 -1.66 -7.08
C SER A 225 16.42 -1.59 -8.53
N ALA A 226 16.25 -0.41 -9.13
CA ALA A 226 15.82 -0.25 -10.52
C ALA A 226 16.96 -0.40 -11.54
N TYR A 227 18.14 0.18 -11.26
CA TYR A 227 19.21 0.33 -12.25
C TYR A 227 20.47 -0.52 -11.97
N ASN A 228 20.72 -0.88 -10.71
CA ASN A 228 21.91 -1.62 -10.29
C ASN A 228 21.58 -3.07 -9.87
N LEU A 229 20.62 -3.72 -10.56
CA LEU A 229 20.29 -5.12 -10.29
C LEU A 229 21.47 -6.05 -10.59
N SER A 230 21.73 -6.96 -9.65
CA SER A 230 22.65 -8.07 -9.87
C SER A 230 22.20 -8.97 -11.03
N PRO A 231 23.12 -9.61 -11.78
CA PRO A 231 22.80 -10.43 -12.94
C PRO A 231 21.76 -11.53 -12.68
N ARG A 232 21.75 -12.14 -11.49
CA ARG A 232 20.78 -13.18 -11.08
C ARG A 232 19.30 -12.76 -11.16
N TRP A 233 19.01 -11.46 -11.10
CA TRP A 233 17.66 -10.92 -11.15
C TRP A 233 17.28 -10.38 -12.54
N LYS A 234 18.24 -10.31 -13.47
CA LYS A 234 18.00 -9.87 -14.84
C LYS A 234 17.55 -11.08 -15.66
N LYS A 235 16.25 -11.16 -16.00
CA LYS A 235 15.74 -12.18 -16.93
C LYS A 235 16.45 -12.05 -18.27
N GLN A 236 17.07 -13.13 -18.74
CA GLN A 236 17.77 -13.22 -20.03
C GLN A 236 16.84 -13.63 -21.19
N GLY A 237 15.53 -13.76 -20.96
CA GLY A 237 14.55 -14.25 -21.94
C GLY A 237 14.16 -13.26 -23.05
N ARG A 238 13.68 -13.79 -24.18
CA ARG A 238 13.20 -13.01 -25.34
C ARG A 238 11.94 -12.19 -25.00
N LYS A 239 11.93 -10.92 -25.40
CA LYS A 239 10.87 -9.92 -25.13
C LYS A 239 9.63 -10.07 -26.03
N SER A 240 9.23 -11.27 -26.44
CA SER A 240 8.05 -11.43 -27.29
C SER A 240 6.83 -11.78 -26.44
N TYR A 241 6.07 -10.75 -26.04
CA TYR A 241 4.84 -10.93 -25.27
C TYR A 241 3.63 -11.05 -26.20
N SER A 242 2.86 -12.12 -26.03
CA SER A 242 1.52 -12.30 -26.61
C SER A 242 0.58 -11.16 -26.22
N CYS A 243 -0.41 -10.88 -27.06
CA CYS A 243 -1.55 -10.02 -26.78
C CYS A 243 -2.30 -10.43 -25.51
N ILE A 244 -2.49 -11.74 -25.28
CA ILE A 244 -3.14 -12.28 -24.06
C ILE A 244 -2.38 -11.85 -22.81
N HIS A 245 -1.04 -11.94 -22.88
CA HIS A 245 -0.17 -11.50 -21.79
C HIS A 245 -0.32 -10.00 -21.53
N ARG A 246 -0.50 -9.16 -22.54
CA ARG A 246 -0.71 -7.71 -22.32
C ARG A 246 -2.08 -7.42 -21.73
N ILE A 247 -3.13 -8.09 -22.21
CA ILE A 247 -4.49 -7.95 -21.68
C ILE A 247 -4.50 -8.30 -20.19
N LEU A 248 -3.86 -9.40 -19.80
CA LEU A 248 -3.77 -9.78 -18.40
C LEU A 248 -3.01 -8.71 -17.58
N GLN A 249 -1.95 -8.07 -18.12
CA GLN A 249 -1.23 -6.98 -17.42
C GLN A 249 -2.14 -5.78 -17.19
N PHE A 250 -2.92 -5.42 -18.20
CA PHE A 250 -3.90 -4.34 -18.08
C PHE A 250 -5.00 -4.66 -17.07
N LEU A 251 -5.51 -5.90 -17.06
CA LEU A 251 -6.53 -6.33 -16.10
C LEU A 251 -6.03 -6.26 -14.66
N VAL A 252 -4.82 -6.76 -14.39
CA VAL A 252 -4.22 -6.74 -13.05
C VAL A 252 -3.90 -5.30 -12.62
N PHE A 253 -3.38 -4.47 -13.53
CA PHE A 253 -3.13 -3.05 -13.25
C PHE A 253 -4.44 -2.30 -12.95
N PHE A 254 -5.50 -2.53 -13.73
CA PHE A 254 -6.79 -1.90 -13.49
C PHE A 254 -7.44 -2.40 -12.19
N GLY A 255 -7.33 -3.69 -11.88
CA GLY A 255 -7.75 -4.24 -10.59
C GLY A 255 -7.03 -3.58 -9.41
N CYS A 256 -5.72 -3.37 -9.52
CA CYS A 256 -4.93 -2.62 -8.54
C CYS A 256 -5.39 -1.17 -8.40
N LEU A 257 -5.61 -0.47 -9.51
CA LEU A 257 -6.06 0.92 -9.49
C LEU A 257 -7.47 1.04 -8.90
N TRP A 258 -8.36 0.11 -9.23
CA TRP A 258 -9.70 0.02 -8.68
C TRP A 258 -9.67 -0.18 -7.17
N LEU A 259 -8.83 -1.08 -6.64
CA LEU A 259 -8.67 -1.26 -5.19
C LEU A 259 -8.27 0.04 -4.51
N LEU A 260 -7.30 0.77 -5.08
CA LEU A 260 -6.86 2.05 -4.52
C LEU A 260 -7.97 3.10 -4.58
N ILE A 261 -8.60 3.32 -5.74
CA ILE A 261 -9.66 4.33 -5.89
C ILE A 261 -10.84 4.04 -4.94
N ARG A 262 -11.24 2.78 -4.83
CA ARG A 262 -12.41 2.39 -4.03
C ARG A 262 -12.17 2.52 -2.53
N TRP A 263 -11.01 2.04 -2.05
CA TRP A 263 -10.78 1.86 -0.61
C TRP A 263 -9.97 2.98 0.02
N LEU A 264 -9.16 3.72 -0.75
CA LEU A 264 -8.35 4.81 -0.19
C LEU A 264 -9.20 5.93 0.40
N SER A 265 -10.39 6.20 -0.15
CA SER A 265 -11.36 7.17 0.39
C SER A 265 -12.01 6.72 1.71
N GLU A 266 -11.96 5.43 2.03
CA GLU A 266 -12.49 4.87 3.28
C GLU A 266 -11.41 4.74 4.37
N CYS A 267 -10.16 5.15 4.07
CA CYS A 267 -9.02 5.04 4.98
C CYS A 267 -8.50 6.41 5.42
N PHE A 268 -7.87 6.44 6.61
CA PHE A 268 -7.00 7.55 6.99
C PHE A 268 -5.85 7.71 5.97
N PRO A 269 -5.43 8.95 5.62
CA PRO A 269 -5.94 10.22 6.12
C PRO A 269 -7.12 10.79 5.32
N LEU A 270 -7.47 10.19 4.18
CA LEU A 270 -8.42 10.78 3.23
C LEU A 270 -9.84 10.84 3.80
N HIS A 271 -10.29 9.74 4.41
CA HIS A 271 -11.61 9.65 5.02
C HIS A 271 -11.79 10.69 6.13
N ASP A 272 -10.84 10.74 7.07
CA ASP A 272 -10.89 11.67 8.21
C ASP A 272 -10.78 13.13 7.77
N TYR A 273 -10.00 13.41 6.71
CA TYR A 273 -9.91 14.72 6.10
C TYR A 273 -11.25 15.16 5.47
N GLU A 274 -11.89 14.29 4.70
CA GLU A 274 -13.19 14.58 4.07
C GLU A 274 -14.29 14.83 5.12
N LEU A 275 -14.35 14.00 6.17
CA LEU A 275 -15.28 14.20 7.28
C LEU A 275 -15.00 15.51 8.02
N ALA A 276 -13.73 15.81 8.32
CA ALA A 276 -13.36 17.07 8.96
C ALA A 276 -13.75 18.29 8.12
N LYS A 277 -13.62 18.20 6.79
CA LYS A 277 -14.06 19.24 5.86
C LYS A 277 -15.59 19.43 5.88
N GLN A 278 -16.36 18.34 5.85
CA GLN A 278 -17.83 18.38 5.94
C GLN A 278 -18.31 19.01 7.26
N TYR A 279 -17.67 18.68 8.38
CA TYR A 279 -17.97 19.32 9.67
C TYR A 279 -17.78 20.84 9.63
N LYS A 280 -16.74 21.31 8.94
CA LYS A 280 -16.51 22.74 8.76
C LYS A 280 -17.63 23.39 7.93
N GLU A 281 -17.95 22.82 6.78
CA GLU A 281 -19.00 23.33 5.89
C GLU A 281 -20.34 23.43 6.64
N TYR A 282 -20.64 22.47 7.51
CA TYR A 282 -21.82 22.50 8.37
C TYR A 282 -21.78 23.61 9.43
N ILE A 283 -20.66 23.82 10.12
CA ILE A 283 -20.51 24.89 11.11
C ILE A 283 -20.59 26.27 10.44
N ASP A 284 -19.90 26.45 9.31
CA ASP A 284 -19.93 27.68 8.52
C ASP A 284 -21.37 27.96 8.03
N PHE A 285 -22.11 26.93 7.63
CA PHE A 285 -23.53 27.05 7.31
C PHE A 285 -24.34 27.55 8.52
N ILE A 286 -24.22 26.93 9.70
CA ILE A 286 -24.94 27.38 10.91
C ILE A 286 -24.58 28.83 11.27
N GLN A 287 -23.31 29.21 11.20
CA GLN A 287 -22.88 30.57 11.57
C GLN A 287 -23.39 31.63 10.58
N ASN A 288 -23.47 31.29 9.30
CA ASN A 288 -23.91 32.20 8.23
C ASN A 288 -25.42 32.19 8.01
N THR A 289 -26.13 31.16 8.48
CA THR A 289 -27.58 31.06 8.39
C THR A 289 -28.16 31.50 9.73
N ARG A 290 -28.86 32.64 9.74
CA ARG A 290 -29.65 33.08 10.92
C ARG A 290 -30.85 32.14 11.10
N LEU A 291 -30.63 31.00 11.75
CA LEU A 291 -31.68 30.25 12.44
C LEU A 291 -31.86 30.82 13.85
#